data_AF-A0A8S4QGG4-F1
#
_entry.id   AF-A0A8S4QGG4-F1
#
_cell.length_a   1.000
_cell.length_b   1.000
_cell.length_c   1.000
_cell.angle_alpha   90.00
_cell.angle_beta   90.00
_cell.angle_gamma   90.00
#
_symmetry.space_group_name_H-M   'P 1'
#
loop_
_entity.id
_entity.type
_entity.pdbx_description
1 polymer ?
#
loop_
_entity_poly.entity_id
_entity_poly.type
_entity_poly.pdbx_seq_one_letter_code
_entity_poly.pdbx_strand_id
1 'polypeptide(L)'
;GQHTASFDCRLFSERYPEYCFVYVSQAVTGAVADVRMDCLPTLPLSEGGAGGWGEWSAWSACPAPAHCSTRTRSRHRFCDSPPPAYGAKFCEVSSTVEVLALT
;
A
#
# COMPACT_ATOMS: atom_id res chain seq x y z
N GLY A 1 -0.12 30.83 -10.32
CA GLY A 1 0.64 30.31 -11.47
C GLY A 1 0.29 28.86 -11.64
N GLN A 2 0.03 28.42 -12.87
CA GLN A 2 -0.33 27.03 -13.13
C GLN A 2 0.97 26.22 -13.27
N HIS A 3 1.36 25.51 -12.20
CA HIS A 3 2.54 24.63 -12.18
C HIS A 3 2.15 23.24 -12.69
N THR A 4 1.75 23.15 -13.96
CA THR A 4 1.42 21.86 -14.60
C THR A 4 2.51 21.54 -15.61
N ALA A 5 3.16 20.38 -15.45
CA ALA A 5 4.10 19.84 -16.42
C ALA A 5 3.40 18.75 -17.24
N SER A 6 3.52 18.83 -18.56
CA SER A 6 2.98 17.83 -19.49
C SER A 6 4.12 17.09 -20.16
N PHE A 7 4.01 15.76 -20.23
CA PHE A 7 5.02 14.88 -20.79
C PHE A 7 4.45 14.08 -21.96
N ASP A 8 5.31 13.67 -22.90
CA ASP A 8 4.91 12.82 -24.02
C ASP A 8 4.63 11.40 -23.52
N CYS A 9 3.51 10.80 -23.96
CA CYS A 9 3.12 9.44 -23.58
C CYS A 9 4.19 8.38 -23.90
N ARG A 10 5.05 8.62 -24.89
CA ARG A 10 6.15 7.71 -25.27
C ARG A 10 7.21 7.56 -24.19
N LEU A 11 7.33 8.54 -23.28
CA LEU A 11 8.23 8.44 -22.13
C LEU A 11 7.75 7.37 -21.14
N PHE A 12 6.45 7.06 -21.13
CA PHE A 12 5.83 6.07 -20.26
C PHE A 12 5.63 4.74 -20.97
N SER A 13 6.70 4.21 -21.56
CA SER A 13 6.65 2.86 -22.15
C SER A 13 6.31 1.82 -21.08
N GLU A 14 5.57 0.76 -21.44
CA GLU A 14 5.24 -0.39 -20.58
C GLU A 14 6.48 -1.19 -20.10
N ARG A 15 7.69 -0.70 -20.41
CA ARG A 15 8.96 -1.29 -19.97
C ARG A 15 9.10 -1.28 -18.45
N TYR A 16 8.54 -0.28 -17.77
CA TYR A 16 8.63 -0.14 -16.33
C TYR A 16 7.23 -0.15 -15.69
N PRO A 17 7.09 -0.72 -14.48
CA PRO A 17 5.79 -0.84 -13.81
C PRO A 17 5.25 0.51 -13.32
N GLU A 18 6.13 1.45 -12.97
CA GLU A 18 5.79 2.79 -12.52
C GLU A 18 6.90 3.79 -12.90
N TYR A 19 6.55 5.07 -12.93
CA TYR A 19 7.48 6.18 -13.11
C TYR A 19 7.34 7.18 -11.97
N CYS A 20 8.45 7.45 -11.28
CA CYS A 20 8.49 8.39 -10.16
C CYS A 20 9.07 9.75 -10.58
N PHE A 21 8.39 10.82 -10.22
CA PHE A 21 8.78 12.20 -10.47
C PHE A 21 9.24 12.83 -9.17
N VAL A 22 10.45 13.38 -9.19
CA VAL A 22 11.02 14.10 -8.07
C VAL A 22 10.93 15.59 -8.36
N TYR A 23 10.06 16.27 -7.62
CA TYR A 23 9.89 17.71 -7.68
C TYR A 23 10.82 18.36 -6.67
N VAL A 24 11.69 19.24 -7.16
CA VAL A 24 12.64 19.98 -6.34
C VAL A 24 12.44 21.48 -6.49
N SER A 25 12.45 22.21 -5.37
CA SER A 25 12.58 23.67 -5.39
C SER A 25 14.05 24.04 -5.22
N GLN A 26 14.63 24.73 -6.21
CA GLN A 26 16.02 25.17 -6.18
C GLN A 26 16.07 26.70 -6.00
N ALA A 27 16.79 27.15 -4.99
CA ALA A 27 17.11 28.56 -4.78
C ALA A 27 18.19 29.03 -5.78
N VAL A 28 18.28 30.34 -6.00
CA VAL A 28 19.34 30.95 -6.84
C VAL A 28 20.75 30.59 -6.36
N THR A 29 20.92 30.33 -5.06
CA THR A 29 22.17 29.87 -4.45
C THR A 29 22.50 28.40 -4.74
N GLY A 30 21.61 27.69 -5.44
CA GLY A 30 21.71 26.25 -5.70
C GLY A 30 21.17 25.37 -4.57
N ALA A 31 20.75 25.95 -3.44
CA ALA A 31 20.16 25.18 -2.34
C ALA A 31 18.82 24.56 -2.75
N VAL A 32 18.63 23.26 -2.48
CA VAL A 32 17.39 22.53 -2.77
C VAL A 32 16.63 22.29 -1.46
N ALA A 33 15.35 22.67 -1.37
CA ALA A 33 14.64 22.76 -0.09
C ALA A 33 13.33 21.96 0.02
N ASP A 34 12.70 21.59 -1.09
CA ASP A 34 11.48 20.78 -1.09
C ASP A 34 11.69 19.59 -2.02
N VAL A 35 11.46 18.36 -1.54
CA VAL A 35 11.57 17.13 -2.34
C VAL A 35 10.24 16.40 -2.22
N ARG A 36 9.36 16.59 -3.20
CA ARG A 36 8.16 15.79 -3.34
C ARG A 36 8.40 14.70 -4.37
N MET A 37 8.12 13.46 -4.01
CA MET A 37 8.15 12.34 -4.95
C MET A 37 6.73 11.85 -5.19
N ASP A 38 6.29 11.87 -6.44
CA ASP A 38 5.02 11.26 -6.86
C ASP A 38 5.33 10.14 -7.86
N CYS A 39 4.84 8.92 -7.61
CA CYS A 39 4.97 7.78 -8.53
C CYS A 39 3.65 7.54 -9.25
N LEU A 40 3.72 7.38 -10.57
CA LEU A 40 2.57 7.11 -11.44
C LEU A 40 2.72 5.72 -12.08
N PRO A 41 1.72 4.83 -11.94
CA PRO A 41 1.72 3.54 -12.60
C PRO A 41 1.53 3.70 -14.11
N THR A 42 2.08 2.78 -14.90
CA THR A 42 1.96 2.79 -16.37
C THR A 42 0.61 2.32 -16.88
N LEU A 43 -0.09 1.54 -16.06
CA LEU A 43 -1.43 1.06 -16.35
C LEU A 43 -2.45 1.86 -15.52
N PRO A 44 -3.65 2.14 -16.08
CA PRO A 44 -4.70 2.78 -15.30
C PRO A 44 -4.99 1.92 -14.08
N LEU A 45 -4.92 2.52 -12.89
CA LEU A 45 -5.43 1.92 -11.67
C LEU A 45 -6.91 1.65 -11.93
N SER A 46 -7.26 0.41 -12.27
CA SER A 46 -8.67 0.02 -12.29
C SER A 46 -9.22 0.28 -10.88
N GLU A 47 -10.53 0.49 -10.76
CA GLU A 47 -11.25 0.61 -9.47
C GLU A 47 -11.03 -0.62 -8.53
N GLY A 48 -10.21 -1.60 -8.93
CA GLY A 48 -9.72 -2.73 -8.13
C GLY A 48 -8.21 -2.99 -8.24
N GLY A 49 -7.40 -1.98 -8.59
CA GLY A 49 -5.93 -2.10 -8.69
C GLY A 49 -5.20 -2.06 -7.35
N ALA A 50 -5.87 -1.56 -6.29
CA ALA A 50 -5.41 -1.73 -4.92
C ALA A 50 -5.43 -3.23 -4.57
N GLY A 51 -4.43 -3.69 -3.83
CA GLY A 51 -4.40 -5.08 -3.38
C GLY A 51 -5.69 -5.41 -2.61
N GLY A 52 -6.30 -6.54 -2.93
CA GLY A 52 -7.46 -7.06 -2.23
C GLY A 52 -7.04 -8.03 -1.12
N TRP A 53 -7.82 -8.05 -0.04
CA TRP A 53 -7.64 -9.01 1.03
C TRP A 53 -8.03 -10.41 0.56
N GLY A 54 -7.09 -11.34 0.65
CA GLY A 54 -7.34 -12.78 0.57
C GLY A 54 -8.13 -13.32 1.75
N GLU A 55 -8.45 -14.60 1.65
CA GLU A 55 -9.21 -15.30 2.68
C GLU A 55 -8.49 -15.28 4.03
N TRP A 56 -9.29 -15.29 5.10
CA TRP A 56 -8.76 -15.41 6.45
C TRP A 56 -8.21 -16.81 6.70
N SER A 57 -7.07 -16.86 7.39
CA SER A 57 -6.56 -18.10 7.98
C SER A 57 -7.54 -18.65 9.00
N ALA A 58 -7.40 -19.94 9.30
CA ALA A 58 -8.03 -20.52 10.48
C ALA A 58 -7.60 -19.74 11.74
N TRP A 59 -8.52 -19.65 12.70
CA TRP A 59 -8.24 -19.10 14.02
C TRP A 59 -7.18 -19.92 14.76
N SER A 60 -6.31 -19.24 15.50
CA SER A 60 -5.36 -19.90 16.40
C SER A 60 -6.07 -20.79 17.42
N ALA A 61 -5.35 -21.80 17.93
CA ALA A 61 -5.83 -22.62 19.03
C ALA A 61 -6.13 -21.75 20.25
N CYS A 62 -7.12 -22.15 21.04
CA CYS A 62 -7.40 -21.48 22.32
C CYS A 62 -6.21 -21.74 23.27
N PRO A 63 -5.68 -20.70 23.96
CA PRO A 63 -4.69 -20.92 25.00
C PRO A 63 -5.28 -21.80 26.13
N ALA A 64 -4.46 -22.69 26.69
CA ALA A 64 -4.82 -23.64 27.78
C ALA A 64 -4.43 -23.09 29.17
N PRO A 65 -5.05 -23.53 30.29
CA PRO A 65 -6.47 -23.44 30.63
C PRO A 65 -6.81 -22.30 31.64
N ALA A 66 -8.07 -21.86 31.54
CA ALA A 66 -9.06 -21.41 32.53
C ALA A 66 -8.80 -20.35 33.63
N HIS A 67 -7.57 -19.94 33.98
CA HIS A 67 -7.36 -19.10 35.18
C HIS A 67 -7.32 -17.58 34.98
N CYS A 68 -7.40 -17.08 33.74
CA CYS A 68 -7.54 -15.65 33.48
C CYS A 68 -8.72 -15.41 32.53
N SER A 69 -9.56 -14.46 32.92
CA SER A 69 -10.87 -14.07 32.36
C SER A 69 -10.82 -13.43 30.97
N THR A 70 -9.77 -13.67 30.19
CA THR A 70 -9.67 -13.16 28.81
C THR A 70 -8.76 -14.08 28.00
N ARG A 71 -9.31 -14.71 26.96
CA ARG A 71 -8.52 -15.46 25.97
C ARG A 71 -8.53 -14.74 24.64
N THR A 72 -7.36 -14.44 24.11
CA THR A 72 -7.21 -13.91 22.76
C THR A 72 -6.98 -15.05 21.76
N ARG A 73 -7.76 -15.07 20.68
CA ARG A 73 -7.44 -15.85 19.47
C ARG A 73 -7.08 -14.91 18.34
N SER A 74 -6.15 -15.33 17.50
CA SER A 74 -5.67 -14.55 16.36
C SER A 74 -5.90 -15.28 15.04
N ARG A 75 -6.20 -14.54 13.98
CA ARG A 75 -6.13 -15.01 12.58
C ARG A 75 -5.45 -13.95 11.72
N HIS A 76 -4.94 -14.36 10.56
CA HIS A 76 -4.27 -13.48 9.60
C HIS A 76 -4.90 -13.65 8.22
N ARG A 77 -4.71 -12.66 7.34
CA ARG A 77 -5.05 -12.73 5.92
C ARG A 77 -3.98 -12.00 5.13
N PHE A 78 -3.77 -12.39 3.88
CA PHE A 78 -2.80 -11.75 3.00
C PHE A 78 -3.46 -10.75 2.06
N CYS A 79 -2.71 -9.79 1.56
CA CYS A 79 -3.19 -8.83 0.58
C CYS A 79 -2.81 -9.30 -0.84
N ASP A 80 -3.42 -10.39 -1.29
CA ASP A 80 -3.04 -11.12 -2.50
C ASP A 80 -4.22 -11.50 -3.41
N SER A 81 -5.43 -10.99 -3.14
CA SER A 81 -6.67 -11.42 -3.83
C SER A 81 -7.59 -10.24 -4.21
N PRO A 82 -7.33 -9.54 -5.32
CA PRO A 82 -6.20 -9.73 -6.23
C PRO A 82 -4.91 -9.14 -5.65
N PRO A 83 -3.72 -9.61 -6.06
CA PRO A 83 -2.48 -9.00 -5.65
C PRO A 83 -2.42 -7.56 -6.17
N PRO A 84 -1.85 -6.61 -5.41
CA PRO A 84 -1.70 -5.24 -5.87
C PRO A 84 -0.90 -5.24 -7.18
N ALA A 85 -1.46 -4.62 -8.22
CA ALA A 85 -0.76 -4.48 -9.49
C ALA A 85 0.31 -3.40 -9.35
N TYR A 86 1.52 -3.68 -9.84
CA TYR A 86 2.57 -2.71 -10.23
C TYR A 86 2.48 -1.30 -9.58
N GLY A 87 3.03 -1.15 -8.36
CA GLY A 87 3.10 0.15 -7.66
C GLY A 87 1.81 0.57 -6.93
N ALA A 88 0.72 -0.20 -7.06
CA ALA A 88 -0.49 0.06 -6.29
C ALA A 88 -0.26 -0.15 -4.79
N LYS A 89 -0.96 0.65 -3.99
CA LYS A 89 -0.93 0.52 -2.54
C LYS A 89 -1.35 -0.89 -2.14
N PHE A 90 -0.54 -1.54 -1.30
CA PHE A 90 -0.99 -2.68 -0.51
C PHE A 90 -2.26 -2.29 0.24
N CYS A 91 -3.15 -3.26 0.47
CA CYS A 91 -4.42 -3.13 1.17
C CYS A 91 -4.32 -2.01 2.22
N GLU A 92 -5.02 -0.89 1.99
CA GLU A 92 -5.03 0.16 2.99
C GLU A 92 -5.68 -0.43 4.24
N VAL A 93 -4.99 -0.23 5.38
CA VAL A 93 -5.18 -0.81 6.72
C VAL A 93 -4.25 -2.00 7.00
N SER A 94 -3.39 -1.79 8.00
CA SER A 94 -2.65 -2.75 8.83
C SER A 94 -2.91 -4.23 8.54
N SER A 95 -1.86 -5.01 8.36
CA SER A 95 -1.83 -6.47 8.57
C SER A 95 -2.55 -6.79 9.88
N THR A 96 -3.87 -6.98 9.80
CA THR A 96 -4.76 -6.86 10.93
C THR A 96 -4.90 -8.26 11.48
N VAL A 97 -3.99 -8.60 12.37
CA VAL A 97 -4.19 -9.70 13.29
C VAL A 97 -5.49 -9.39 14.04
N GLU A 98 -6.59 -10.06 13.69
CA GLU A 98 -7.84 -9.92 14.41
C GLU A 98 -7.71 -10.65 15.74
N VAL A 99 -7.83 -9.92 16.84
CA VAL A 99 -7.75 -10.43 18.22
C VAL A 99 -9.17 -10.56 18.75
N LEU A 100 -9.67 -11.79 18.87
CA LEU A 100 -10.95 -12.05 19.55
C LEU A 100 -10.67 -12.27 21.04
N ALA A 101 -11.05 -11.31 21.89
CA ALA A 101 -11.09 -11.47 23.33
C ALA A 101 -12.37 -12.24 23.72
N LEU A 102 -12.22 -13.50 24.12
CA LEU A 102 -13.28 -14.29 24.72
C LEU A 102 -13.28 -13.99 26.23
N THR A 103 -14.30 -13.27 26.69
CA THR A 103 -14.61 -13.04 28.12
C THR A 103 -15.34 -14.22 28.72
#